data_AF-A0A955FD10-F1
#
_entry.id   AF-A0A955FD10-F1
#
_cell.length_a   1.000
_cell.length_b   1.000
_cell.length_c   1.000
_cell.angle_alpha   90.00
_cell.angle_beta   90.00
_cell.angle_gamma   90.00
#
_symmetry.space_group_name_H-M   'P 1'
#
loop_
_entity.id
_entity.type
_entity.pdbx_description
1 polymer ?
#
loop_
_entity_poly.entity_id
_entity_poly.type
_entity_poly.pdbx_seq_one_letter_code
_entity_poly.pdbx_strand_id
1 'polypeptide(L)' 'MNAFLIALLLSVGAATWIYTKLQQRTGYGNGSSALKGAAVAGGIVFVVTLTIASLVL' A
#
# COMPACT_ATOMS: atom_id res chain seq x y z
N MET A 1 20.18 6.50 2.12
CA MET A 1 19.17 5.77 2.90
C MET A 1 18.30 5.04 1.90
N ASN A 2 18.46 3.71 1.83
CA ASN A 2 18.24 2.89 0.63
C ASN A 2 16.83 3.08 0.05
N ALA A 3 16.69 3.39 -1.26
CA ALA A 3 15.42 3.66 -1.94
C ALA A 3 14.30 2.64 -1.60
N PHE A 4 14.72 1.40 -1.34
CA PHE A 4 13.91 0.33 -0.79
C PHE A 4 13.13 0.71 0.49
N LEU A 5 13.78 1.29 1.50
CA LEU A 5 13.14 1.66 2.78
C LEU A 5 12.08 2.75 2.58
N ILE A 6 12.35 3.72 1.69
CA ILE A 6 11.40 4.78 1.36
C ILE A 6 10.17 4.18 0.69
N ALA A 7 10.36 3.34 -0.32
CA ALA A 7 9.28 2.66 -1.02
C ALA A 7 8.48 1.74 -0.08
N LEU A 8 9.15 1.02 0.83
CA LEU A 8 8.52 0.14 1.79
C LEU A 8 7.62 0.91 2.76
N LEU A 9 8.13 1.97 3.38
CA LEU A 9 7.36 2.76 4.34
C LEU A 9 6.15 3.45 3.69
N LEU A 10 6.33 4.00 2.49
CA LEU A 10 5.23 4.61 1.73
C LEU A 10 4.17 3.58 1.34
N SER A 11 4.59 2.40 0.87
CA SER A 11 3.68 1.31 0.54
C SER A 11 2.87 0.84 1.74
N VAL A 12 3.51 0.64 2.91
CA VAL A 12 2.82 0.20 4.13
C VAL A 12 1.80 1.25 4.60
N GLY A 13 2.17 2.53 4.58
CA GLY A 13 1.25 3.62 4.90
C GLY A 13 0.06 3.67 3.95
N ALA A 14 0.31 3.59 2.64
CA ALA A 14 -0.73 3.59 1.61
C ALA A 14 -1.67 2.37 1.74
N ALA A 15 -1.11 1.17 1.92
CA ALA A 15 -1.89 -0.05 2.11
C ALA A 15 -2.79 0.03 3.34
N THR A 16 -2.27 0.55 4.46
CA THR A 16 -3.03 0.73 5.70
C THR A 16 -4.18 1.73 5.49
N TRP A 17 -3.91 2.87 4.83
CA TRP A 17 -4.95 3.84 4.53
C TRP A 17 -6.05 3.25 3.62
N ILE A 18 -5.67 2.55 2.56
CA ILE A 18 -6.61 1.89 1.64
C ILE A 18 -7.45 0.85 2.39
N TYR A 19 -6.82 0.05 3.25
CA TYR A 19 -7.52 -0.93 4.09
C TYR A 19 -8.60 -0.27 4.95
N THR A 20 -8.27 0.84 5.64
CA THR A 20 -9.26 1.56 6.47
C THR A 20 -10.43 2.08 5.63
N LYS A 21 -10.17 2.55 4.40
CA LYS A 21 -11.22 3.01 3.48
C LYS A 21 -12.10 1.87 2.97
N LEU A 22 -11.51 0.71 2.66
CA LEU A 22 -12.26 -0.47 2.24
C LEU A 22 -13.11 -1.05 3.38
N GLN A 23 -12.58 -1.06 4.60
CA GLN A 23 -13.36 -1.45 5.78
C GLN A 23 -14.54 -0.50 6.04
N GLN A 24 -14.33 0.81 5.95
CA GLN A 24 -15.41 1.80 6.10
C GLN A 24 -16.52 1.60 5.06
N ARG A 25 -16.17 1.31 3.81
CA ARG A 25 -17.16 1.08 2.73
C ARG A 25 -17.92 -0.24 2.85
N THR A 26 -17.32 -1.24 3.49
CA THR A 26 -17.92 -2.56 3.67
C THR A 26 -18.65 -2.72 5.01
N GLY A 27 -18.80 -1.63 5.77
CA GLY A 27 -19.44 -1.64 7.09
C GLY A 27 -18.72 -2.55 8.09
N TYR A 28 -17.41 -2.72 7.94
CA TYR A 28 -16.56 -3.60 8.76
C TYR A 28 -16.89 -5.10 8.66
N GLY A 29 -17.84 -5.53 7.82
CA GLY A 29 -18.28 -6.92 7.71
C GLY A 29 -17.48 -7.80 6.74
N ASN A 30 -16.68 -7.20 5.84
CA ASN A 30 -15.94 -7.92 4.80
C ASN A 30 -14.42 -7.65 4.87
N GLY A 31 -13.83 -7.94 6.02
CA GLY A 31 -12.40 -7.74 6.28
C GLY A 31 -11.47 -8.51 5.32
N SER A 32 -11.85 -9.72 4.90
CA SER A 32 -11.01 -10.54 3.99
C SER A 32 -10.84 -9.89 2.62
N SER A 33 -11.93 -9.37 2.03
CA SER A 33 -11.86 -8.71 0.72
C SER A 33 -11.15 -7.36 0.82
N ALA A 34 -11.38 -6.62 1.90
CA ALA A 34 -10.68 -5.36 2.17
C ALA A 34 -9.17 -5.57 2.31
N LEU A 35 -8.73 -6.64 2.99
CA LEU A 35 -7.32 -6.96 3.20
C LEU A 35 -6.64 -7.36 1.89
N LYS A 36 -7.29 -8.20 1.06
CA LYS A 36 -6.79 -8.55 -0.28
C LYS A 36 -6.67 -7.32 -1.18
N GLY A 37 -7.67 -6.45 -1.20
CA GLY A 37 -7.65 -5.21 -1.98
C GLY A 37 -6.53 -4.27 -1.54
N ALA A 38 -6.34 -4.10 -0.23
CA ALA A 38 -5.26 -3.29 0.32
C ALA A 38 -3.87 -3.86 0.04
N ALA A 39 -3.71 -5.19 0.09
CA ALA A 39 -2.44 -5.84 -0.22
C ALA A 39 -2.04 -5.66 -1.71
N VAL A 40 -3.00 -5.83 -2.63
CA VAL A 40 -2.73 -5.61 -4.06
C VAL A 40 -2.39 -4.15 -4.34
N ALA A 41 -3.16 -3.21 -3.79
CA ALA A 41 -2.90 -1.80 -3.98
C ALA A 41 -1.57 -1.36 -3.35
N GLY A 42 -1.25 -1.86 -2.16
CA GLY A 42 0.06 -1.65 -1.51
C GLY A 42 1.21 -2.17 -2.37
N GLY A 43 1.09 -3.39 -2.90
CA GLY A 43 2.09 -3.95 -3.82
C GLY A 43 2.34 -3.08 -5.05
N ILE A 44 1.28 -2.54 -5.65
CA ILE A 44 1.41 -1.60 -6.79
C ILE A 44 2.14 -0.32 -6.36
N VAL A 45 1.75 0.27 -5.22
CA VAL A 45 2.41 1.48 -4.70
C VAL A 45 3.89 1.22 -4.40
N PHE A 46 4.23 0.07 -3.84
CA PHE A 46 5.62 -0.31 -3.61
C PHE A 46 6.43 -0.36 -4.90
N VAL A 47 5.94 -1.08 -5.92
CA VAL A 47 6.64 -1.23 -7.20
C VAL A 47 6.84 0.13 -7.86
N VAL A 48 5.79 0.94 -7.97
CA VAL A 48 5.87 2.28 -8.58
C VAL A 48 6.85 3.18 -7.82
N THR A 49 6.75 3.21 -6.49
CA THR A 49 7.60 4.08 -5.66
C THR A 49 9.06 3.61 -5.70
N LEU A 50 9.31 2.30 -5.69
CA LEU A 50 10.65 1.74 -5.81
C LEU A 50 11.26 2.07 -7.16
N THR A 51 10.52 1.87 -8.25
CA THR A 51 11.00 2.20 -9.60
C THR A 51 11.35 3.69 -9.70
N ILE A 52 10.49 4.59 -9.23
CA ILE A 52 10.78 6.03 -9.24
C ILE A 52 11.98 6.37 -8.36
N ALA A 53 12.00 5.88 -7.12
CA ALA A 53 13.06 6.17 -6.16
C ALA A 53 14.42 5.65 -6.64
N SER A 54 14.48 4.48 -7.28
CA SER A 54 15.71 3.92 -7.87
C SER A 54 16.23 4.66 -9.10
N LEU A 55 15.38 5.44 -9.78
CA LEU A 55 15.80 6.26 -10.92
C LEU A 55 16.31 7.64 -10.49
N VAL A 56 15.92 8.10 -9.30
CA VAL A 56 16.18 9.46 -8.81
C VAL A 56 17.27 9.52 -7.74
N LEU A 57 17.37 8.49 -6.88
CA LEU A 57 18.29 8.40 -5.75
C LEU A 57 19.46 7.45 -6.04
#